data_AF-A0AAW1SGD9-F1
#
_entry.id   AF-A0AAW1SGD9-F1
#
_cell.length_a   1.000
_cell.length_b   1.000
_cell.length_c   1.000
_cell.angle_alpha   90.00
_cell.angle_beta   90.00
_cell.angle_gamma   90.00
#
_symmetry.space_group_name_H-M   'P 1'
#
loop_
_entity.id
_entity.type
_entity.pdbx_description
1 polymer ?
#
loop_
_entity_poly.entity_id
_entity_poly.type
_entity_poly.pdbx_seq_one_letter_code
_entity_poly.pdbx_strand_id
1 'polypeptide(L)'
;MWKPSTIHGLLGGAAYAVLLPASIVIARSCKDRKGWWFTMHWVSLVLAYALGMIAVIMGTYLRDNTSLKHSHKIVGSVTTGLGGVQILAAFGLRPGQLSSLRRVWNVSHWWVGRSTLYLGVATLVTGLAAKNRKHPWDAVPWYVGLAAILGICYVITAVKDMTDYLRKPVIDAETRLEMGIKSTDVDPLSPLLAARHIPGQGYYNPQPLLQASSPL
;
A
#
# COMPACT_ATOMS: atom_id res chain seq x y z
N MET A 1 -14.91 -8.24 -34.03
CA MET A 1 -15.36 -8.02 -32.62
C MET A 1 -14.47 -8.81 -31.68
N TRP A 2 -14.01 -8.24 -30.56
CA TRP A 2 -13.10 -8.93 -29.63
C TRP A 2 -13.86 -9.94 -28.75
N LYS A 3 -13.24 -11.06 -28.39
CA LYS A 3 -13.85 -12.06 -27.48
C LYS A 3 -14.00 -11.47 -26.07
N PRO A 4 -15.07 -11.79 -25.30
CA PRO A 4 -15.24 -11.30 -23.94
C PRO A 4 -14.06 -11.60 -23.01
N SER A 5 -13.42 -12.76 -23.16
CA SER A 5 -12.22 -13.14 -22.40
C SER A 5 -11.00 -12.28 -22.74
N THR A 6 -10.89 -11.79 -23.98
CA THR A 6 -9.81 -10.88 -24.38
C THR A 6 -10.02 -9.50 -23.74
N ILE A 7 -11.25 -8.99 -23.75
CA ILE A 7 -11.60 -7.70 -23.12
C ILE A 7 -11.36 -7.77 -21.62
N HIS A 8 -11.82 -8.85 -20.95
CA HIS A 8 -11.55 -9.11 -19.54
C HIS A 8 -10.04 -9.05 -19.23
N GLY A 9 -9.22 -9.74 -20.04
CA GLY A 9 -7.76 -9.75 -19.88
C GLY A 9 -7.12 -8.38 -20.09
N LEU A 10 -7.58 -7.59 -21.07
CA LEU A 10 -7.09 -6.23 -21.29
C LEU A 10 -7.42 -5.30 -20.11
N LEU A 11 -8.67 -5.33 -19.63
CA LEU A 11 -9.10 -4.51 -18.50
C LEU A 11 -8.34 -4.89 -17.23
N GLY A 12 -8.22 -6.18 -16.95
CA GLY A 12 -7.42 -6.69 -15.82
C GLY A 12 -5.94 -6.34 -15.96
N GLY A 13 -5.38 -6.43 -17.16
CA GLY A 13 -4.01 -6.01 -17.45
C GLY A 13 -3.79 -4.52 -17.18
N ALA A 14 -4.63 -3.65 -17.72
CA ALA A 14 -4.55 -2.20 -17.49
C ALA A 14 -4.70 -1.86 -15.99
N ALA A 15 -5.63 -2.51 -15.29
CA ALA A 15 -5.86 -2.32 -13.86
C ALA A 15 -4.66 -2.75 -13.01
N TYR A 16 -4.27 -4.03 -13.10
CA TYR A 16 -3.35 -4.65 -12.14
C TYR A 16 -1.88 -4.58 -12.58
N ALA A 17 -1.58 -4.51 -13.88
CA ALA A 17 -0.20 -4.48 -14.38
C ALA A 17 0.33 -3.06 -14.58
N VAL A 18 -0.55 -2.07 -14.77
CA VAL A 18 -0.17 -0.70 -15.13
C VAL A 18 -0.61 0.29 -14.06
N LEU A 19 -1.92 0.49 -13.89
CA LEU A 19 -2.45 1.58 -13.07
C LEU A 19 -2.18 1.36 -11.57
N LEU A 20 -2.38 0.14 -11.06
CA LEU A 20 -2.12 -0.18 -9.65
C LEU A 20 -0.63 0.02 -9.28
N PRO A 21 0.35 -0.56 -10.00
CA PRO A 21 1.76 -0.27 -9.76
C PRO A 21 2.11 1.22 -9.91
N ALA A 22 1.61 1.89 -10.94
CA ALA A 22 1.83 3.31 -11.15
C ALA A 22 1.36 4.14 -9.95
N SER A 23 0.17 3.86 -9.40
CA SER A 23 -0.36 4.56 -8.23
C SER A 23 0.58 4.48 -7.02
N ILE A 24 1.20 3.32 -6.79
CA ILE A 24 2.14 3.11 -5.68
C ILE A 24 3.45 3.83 -5.95
N VAL A 25 3.99 3.73 -7.16
CA VAL A 25 5.23 4.42 -7.54
C VAL A 25 5.09 5.93 -7.42
N ILE A 26 3.96 6.50 -7.84
CA ILE A 26 3.64 7.93 -7.70
C ILE A 26 3.62 8.33 -6.22
N ALA A 27 2.91 7.57 -5.36
CA ALA A 27 2.83 7.87 -3.93
C ALA A 27 4.18 7.79 -3.20
N ARG A 28 5.11 6.96 -3.68
CA ARG A 28 6.44 6.80 -3.08
C ARG A 28 7.45 7.80 -3.61
N SER A 29 7.48 8.02 -4.92
CA SER A 29 8.59 8.70 -5.61
C SER A 29 8.31 10.18 -5.86
N CYS A 30 7.04 10.58 -5.90
CA CYS A 30 6.65 11.96 -6.19
C CYS A 30 6.25 12.76 -4.94
N LYS A 31 6.38 12.17 -3.74
CA LYS A 31 5.86 12.76 -2.49
C LYS A 31 6.46 14.15 -2.18
N ASP A 32 7.71 14.36 -2.59
CA ASP A 32 8.45 15.61 -2.36
C ASP A 32 8.13 16.69 -3.42
N ARG A 33 7.32 16.37 -4.44
CA ARG A 33 6.99 17.29 -5.53
C ARG A 33 5.61 17.93 -5.29
N LYS A 34 5.60 19.20 -4.87
CA LYS A 34 4.53 20.22 -4.96
C LYS A 34 3.06 19.73 -4.86
N GLY A 35 2.73 18.81 -3.96
CA GLY A 35 1.35 18.41 -3.61
C GLY A 35 0.54 17.61 -4.65
N TRP A 36 0.92 17.61 -5.93
CA TRP A 36 0.19 16.92 -7.01
C TRP A 36 0.23 15.39 -6.94
N TRP A 37 1.22 14.84 -6.22
CA TRP A 37 1.39 13.39 -6.08
C TRP A 37 0.13 12.71 -5.52
N PHE A 38 -0.57 13.39 -4.59
CA PHE A 38 -1.76 12.82 -3.95
C PHE A 38 -2.90 12.68 -4.96
N THR A 39 -3.12 13.70 -5.78
CA THR A 39 -4.11 13.68 -6.86
C THR A 39 -3.79 12.60 -7.89
N MET A 40 -2.54 12.47 -8.32
CA MET A 40 -2.16 11.46 -9.31
C MET A 40 -2.21 10.04 -8.76
N HIS A 41 -1.78 9.83 -7.51
CA HIS A 41 -1.96 8.57 -6.79
C HIS A 41 -3.44 8.21 -6.71
N TRP A 42 -4.28 9.17 -6.34
CA TRP A 42 -5.72 8.97 -6.22
C TRP A 42 -6.38 8.60 -7.55
N VAL A 43 -6.16 9.41 -8.59
CA VAL A 43 -6.76 9.18 -9.92
C VAL A 43 -6.33 7.83 -10.49
N SER A 44 -5.04 7.50 -10.42
CA SER A 44 -4.55 6.20 -10.90
C SER A 44 -5.13 5.03 -10.11
N LEU A 45 -5.26 5.14 -8.78
CA LEU A 45 -5.87 4.10 -7.94
C LEU A 45 -7.36 3.91 -8.25
N VAL A 46 -8.13 4.99 -8.39
CA VAL A 46 -9.57 4.92 -8.72
C VAL A 46 -9.78 4.33 -10.11
N LEU A 47 -8.98 4.72 -11.10
CA LEU A 47 -9.03 4.12 -12.44
C LEU A 47 -8.65 2.64 -12.40
N ALA A 48 -7.61 2.26 -11.66
CA ALA A 48 -7.23 0.85 -11.47
C ALA A 48 -8.40 0.05 -10.88
N TYR A 49 -9.04 0.58 -9.84
CA TYR A 49 -10.17 -0.05 -9.18
C TYR A 49 -11.38 -0.18 -10.11
N ALA A 50 -11.74 0.87 -10.85
CA ALA A 50 -12.87 0.83 -11.78
C ALA A 50 -12.66 -0.23 -12.87
N LEU A 51 -11.49 -0.26 -13.52
CA LEU A 51 -11.17 -1.27 -14.53
C LEU A 51 -11.11 -2.68 -13.92
N GLY A 52 -10.54 -2.80 -12.72
CA GLY A 52 -10.47 -4.07 -11.98
C GLY A 52 -11.85 -4.63 -11.61
N MET A 53 -12.76 -3.76 -11.16
CA MET A 53 -14.16 -4.11 -10.87
C MET A 53 -14.88 -4.60 -12.13
N ILE A 54 -14.76 -3.89 -13.25
CA ILE A 54 -15.35 -4.31 -14.52
C ILE A 54 -14.76 -5.67 -14.94
N ALA A 55 -13.44 -5.85 -14.82
CA ALA A 55 -12.79 -7.12 -15.14
C ALA A 55 -13.31 -8.26 -14.26
N VAL A 56 -13.44 -8.07 -12.94
CA VAL A 56 -13.97 -9.10 -12.03
C VAL A 56 -15.42 -9.44 -12.37
N ILE A 57 -16.27 -8.44 -12.60
CA ILE A 57 -17.67 -8.65 -13.00
C ILE A 57 -17.73 -9.43 -14.32
N MET A 58 -16.96 -9.06 -15.34
CA MET A 58 -16.88 -9.83 -16.58
C MET A 58 -16.41 -11.27 -16.34
N GLY A 59 -15.44 -11.45 -15.42
CA GLY A 59 -14.88 -12.75 -15.06
C GLY A 59 -15.90 -13.72 -14.48
N THR A 60 -16.94 -13.24 -13.79
CA THR A 60 -18.01 -14.12 -13.25
C THR A 60 -18.84 -14.74 -14.38
N TYR A 61 -19.09 -14.00 -15.47
CA TYR A 61 -19.83 -14.46 -16.64
C TYR A 61 -19.03 -15.39 -17.57
N LEU A 62 -17.70 -15.45 -17.43
CA LEU A 62 -16.88 -16.41 -18.17
C LEU A 62 -17.08 -17.82 -17.61
N ARG A 63 -17.79 -18.66 -18.38
CA ARG A 63 -18.07 -20.08 -18.07
C ARG A 63 -16.83 -20.95 -18.29
N ASP A 64 -16.27 -21.50 -17.21
CA ASP A 64 -15.27 -22.59 -17.22
C ASP A 64 -14.99 -23.01 -15.76
N ASN A 65 -14.86 -24.32 -15.50
CA ASN A 65 -14.86 -24.91 -14.16
C ASN A 65 -13.51 -25.50 -13.73
N THR A 66 -12.42 -25.14 -14.39
CA THR A 66 -11.08 -25.58 -13.94
C THR A 66 -10.72 -24.96 -12.58
N SER A 67 -10.06 -25.75 -11.73
CA SER A 67 -9.59 -25.31 -10.40
C SER A 67 -8.77 -24.01 -10.47
N LEU A 68 -7.85 -23.92 -11.44
CA LEU A 68 -7.02 -22.73 -11.66
C LEU A 68 -7.84 -21.47 -11.98
N LYS A 69 -8.93 -21.59 -12.76
CA LYS A 69 -9.83 -20.46 -13.05
C LYS A 69 -10.66 -20.06 -11.83
N HIS A 70 -11.04 -21.03 -11.00
CA HIS A 70 -11.71 -20.74 -9.75
C HIS A 70 -10.79 -19.97 -8.79
N SER A 71 -9.54 -20.42 -8.62
CA SER A 71 -8.53 -19.69 -7.84
C SER A 71 -8.26 -18.29 -8.40
N HIS A 72 -8.13 -18.15 -9.73
CA HIS A 72 -7.97 -16.84 -10.37
C HIS A 72 -9.13 -15.89 -10.05
N LYS A 73 -10.38 -16.36 -10.12
CA LYS A 73 -11.56 -15.55 -9.77
C LYS A 73 -11.50 -15.09 -8.31
N ILE A 74 -11.18 -15.98 -7.37
CA ILE A 74 -11.07 -15.64 -5.95
C ILE A 74 -9.98 -14.59 -5.73
N VAL A 75 -8.77 -14.84 -6.24
CA VAL A 75 -7.63 -13.93 -6.05
C VAL A 75 -7.92 -12.56 -6.67
N GLY A 76 -8.52 -12.53 -7.86
CA GLY A 76 -8.97 -11.30 -8.51
C GLY A 76 -10.00 -10.54 -7.65
N SER A 77 -11.04 -11.21 -7.17
CA SER A 77 -12.07 -10.60 -6.32
C SER A 77 -11.52 -10.06 -5.00
N VAL A 78 -10.64 -10.82 -4.33
CA VAL A 78 -9.97 -10.36 -3.09
C VAL A 78 -9.10 -9.14 -3.37
N THR A 79 -8.33 -9.15 -4.48
CA THR A 79 -7.50 -8.02 -4.89
C THR A 79 -8.35 -6.76 -5.08
N THR A 80 -9.45 -6.86 -5.83
CA THR A 80 -10.32 -5.71 -6.07
C THR A 80 -10.99 -5.24 -4.78
N GLY A 81 -11.45 -6.16 -3.93
CA GLY A 81 -12.03 -5.83 -2.63
C GLY A 81 -11.07 -5.04 -1.74
N LEU A 82 -9.80 -5.47 -1.65
CA LEU A 82 -8.77 -4.71 -0.94
C LEU A 82 -8.48 -3.35 -1.57
N GLY A 83 -8.53 -3.24 -2.91
CA GLY A 83 -8.48 -1.95 -3.60
C GLY A 83 -9.62 -1.01 -3.18
N GLY A 84 -10.84 -1.54 -3.04
CA GLY A 84 -11.99 -0.79 -2.53
C GLY A 84 -11.79 -0.35 -1.08
N VAL A 85 -11.27 -1.23 -0.22
CA VAL A 85 -10.90 -0.89 1.16
C VAL A 85 -9.89 0.27 1.20
N GLN A 86 -8.91 0.30 0.29
CA GLN A 86 -7.92 1.38 0.23
C GLN A 86 -8.56 2.73 -0.13
N ILE A 87 -9.49 2.74 -1.09
CA ILE A 87 -10.24 3.93 -1.49
C ILE A 87 -11.10 4.43 -0.33
N LEU A 88 -11.85 3.53 0.34
CA LEU A 88 -12.68 3.88 1.49
C LEU A 88 -11.85 4.36 2.68
N ALA A 89 -10.73 3.70 2.98
CA ALA A 89 -9.83 4.10 4.04
C ALA A 89 -9.23 5.50 3.81
N ALA A 90 -9.00 5.89 2.56
CA ALA A 90 -8.46 7.19 2.20
C ALA A 90 -9.50 8.33 2.27
N PHE A 91 -10.78 8.06 1.96
CA PHE A 91 -11.84 9.07 1.97
C PHE A 91 -12.61 9.17 3.28
N GLY A 92 -12.93 8.03 3.91
CA GLY A 92 -13.77 7.99 5.09
C GLY A 92 -13.01 7.94 6.42
N LEU A 93 -11.78 7.41 6.42
CA LEU A 93 -11.06 7.05 7.65
C LEU A 93 -9.69 7.73 7.79
N ARG A 94 -9.34 8.67 6.91
CA ARG A 94 -8.03 9.32 6.88
C ARG A 94 -7.94 10.37 8.00
N PRO A 95 -7.16 10.15 9.08
CA PRO A 95 -7.12 11.06 10.21
C PRO A 95 -6.40 12.37 9.85
N GLY A 96 -6.60 13.43 10.65
CA GLY A 96 -5.84 14.69 10.52
C GLY A 96 -4.33 14.46 10.64
N GLN A 97 -3.52 15.35 10.05
CA GLN A 97 -2.06 15.16 9.99
C GLN A 97 -1.38 15.10 11.37
N LEU A 98 -1.99 15.73 12.37
CA LEU A 98 -1.49 15.81 13.75
C LEU A 98 -2.01 14.69 14.66
N SER A 99 -2.99 13.88 14.22
CA SER A 99 -3.55 12.80 15.04
C SER A 99 -2.57 11.64 15.21
N SER A 100 -2.51 11.04 16.40
CA SER A 100 -1.74 9.81 16.65
C SER A 100 -2.26 8.63 15.80
N LEU A 101 -3.57 8.57 15.53
CA LEU A 101 -4.19 7.59 14.64
C LEU A 101 -3.69 7.73 13.19
N ARG A 102 -3.18 8.90 12.79
CA ARG A 102 -2.57 9.09 11.46
C ARG A 102 -1.39 8.15 11.25
N ARG A 103 -0.62 7.86 12.30
CA ARG A 103 0.52 6.95 12.23
C ARG A 103 0.04 5.51 11.98
N VAL A 104 -0.98 5.06 12.72
CA VAL A 104 -1.58 3.73 12.54
C VAL A 104 -2.22 3.60 11.15
N TRP A 105 -2.98 4.60 10.73
CA TRP A 105 -3.58 4.67 9.40
C TRP A 105 -2.54 4.62 8.29
N ASN A 106 -1.43 5.36 8.41
CA ASN A 106 -0.35 5.32 7.41
C ASN A 106 0.23 3.91 7.29
N VAL A 107 0.56 3.27 8.42
CA VAL A 107 1.13 1.92 8.45
C VAL A 107 0.15 0.93 7.84
N SER A 108 -1.12 0.93 8.28
CA SER A 108 -2.12 0.02 7.73
C SER A 108 -2.36 0.24 6.24
N HIS A 109 -2.51 1.50 5.81
CA HIS A 109 -2.73 1.85 4.40
C HIS A 109 -1.56 1.45 3.52
N TRP A 110 -0.30 1.61 3.97
CA TRP A 110 0.86 1.16 3.19
C TRP A 110 0.90 -0.36 3.07
N TRP A 111 0.63 -1.08 4.16
CA TRP A 111 0.67 -2.53 4.19
C TRP A 111 -0.43 -3.17 3.35
N VAL A 112 -1.67 -2.72 3.50
CA VAL A 112 -2.79 -3.18 2.69
C VAL A 112 -2.53 -2.85 1.21
N GLY A 113 -2.09 -1.63 0.89
CA GLY A 113 -1.79 -1.24 -0.49
C GLY A 113 -0.71 -2.10 -1.16
N ARG A 114 0.34 -2.47 -0.42
CA ARG A 114 1.35 -3.43 -0.90
C ARG A 114 0.77 -4.82 -1.09
N SER A 115 0.03 -5.35 -0.13
CA SER A 115 -0.62 -6.65 -0.26
C SER A 115 -1.53 -6.71 -1.48
N THR A 116 -2.30 -5.64 -1.75
CA THR A 116 -3.10 -5.49 -2.97
C THR A 116 -2.25 -5.55 -4.24
N LEU A 117 -1.07 -4.91 -4.27
CA LEU A 117 -0.15 -5.00 -5.41
C LEU A 117 0.28 -6.45 -5.67
N TYR A 118 0.72 -7.17 -4.64
CA TYR A 118 1.17 -8.55 -4.79
C TYR A 118 0.05 -9.49 -5.23
N LEU A 119 -1.15 -9.33 -4.68
CA LEU A 119 -2.33 -10.07 -5.13
C LEU A 119 -2.75 -9.69 -6.55
N GLY A 120 -2.56 -8.43 -6.96
CA GLY A 120 -2.73 -7.98 -8.34
C GLY A 120 -1.79 -8.71 -9.31
N VAL A 121 -0.53 -8.87 -8.95
CA VAL A 121 0.41 -9.67 -9.76
C VAL A 121 0.00 -11.15 -9.79
N ALA A 122 -0.42 -11.72 -8.66
CA ALA A 122 -0.93 -13.10 -8.60
C ALA A 122 -2.19 -13.28 -9.48
N THR A 123 -3.06 -12.27 -9.54
CA THR A 123 -4.23 -12.24 -10.44
C THR A 123 -3.80 -12.30 -11.91
N LEU A 124 -2.80 -11.52 -12.32
CA LEU A 124 -2.28 -11.54 -13.70
C LEU A 124 -1.67 -12.90 -14.05
N VAL A 125 -0.83 -13.42 -13.17
CA VAL A 125 -0.16 -14.72 -13.31
C VAL A 125 -1.16 -15.85 -13.50
N THR A 126 -2.10 -15.97 -12.57
CA THR A 126 -3.12 -17.03 -12.60
C THR A 126 -4.06 -16.87 -13.80
N GLY A 127 -4.34 -15.65 -14.24
CA GLY A 127 -5.15 -15.37 -15.44
C GLY A 127 -4.45 -15.79 -16.73
N LEU A 128 -3.15 -15.51 -16.86
CA LEU A 128 -2.33 -15.97 -17.98
C LEU A 128 -2.18 -17.50 -17.99
N ALA A 129 -1.95 -18.11 -16.82
CA ALA A 129 -1.90 -19.56 -16.64
C ALA A 129 -3.18 -20.24 -17.10
N ALA A 130 -4.34 -19.70 -16.67
CA ALA A 130 -5.66 -20.20 -17.03
C ALA A 130 -5.99 -20.08 -18.52
N LYS A 131 -5.27 -19.23 -19.27
CA LYS A 131 -5.42 -19.07 -20.72
C LYS A 131 -4.59 -20.11 -21.50
N ASN A 132 -3.45 -20.53 -20.97
CA ASN A 132 -2.54 -21.50 -21.61
C ASN A 132 -3.01 -22.94 -21.38
N ARG A 133 -3.98 -23.39 -22.18
CA ARG A 133 -4.62 -24.72 -22.06
C ARG A 133 -3.74 -25.92 -22.44
N LYS A 134 -2.65 -25.72 -23.20
CA LYS A 134 -1.84 -26.83 -23.74
C LYS A 134 -0.76 -27.33 -22.77
N HIS A 135 -0.10 -26.42 -22.08
CA HIS A 135 0.98 -26.75 -21.13
C HIS A 135 0.91 -25.83 -19.90
N PRO A 136 -0.08 -26.01 -19.02
CA PRO A 136 -0.24 -25.16 -17.84
C PRO A 136 0.95 -25.25 -16.87
N TRP A 137 1.70 -26.36 -16.92
CA TRP A 137 2.86 -26.62 -16.06
C TRP A 137 4.15 -25.94 -16.54
N ASP A 138 4.29 -25.65 -17.83
CA ASP A 138 5.49 -25.01 -18.38
C ASP A 138 5.71 -23.59 -17.86
N ALA A 139 4.62 -22.94 -17.45
CA ALA A 139 4.67 -21.60 -16.88
C ALA A 139 4.88 -21.60 -15.35
N VAL A 140 4.83 -22.76 -14.69
CA VAL A 140 5.01 -22.88 -13.23
C VAL A 140 6.37 -22.38 -12.75
N PRO A 141 7.51 -22.71 -13.39
CA PRO A 141 8.80 -22.16 -12.98
C PRO A 141 8.84 -20.63 -13.03
N TRP A 142 8.21 -20.02 -14.04
CA TRP A 142 8.07 -18.57 -14.14
C TRP A 142 7.22 -18.00 -13.00
N TYR A 143 6.12 -18.66 -12.63
CA TYR A 143 5.27 -18.23 -11.51
C TYR A 143 5.99 -18.33 -10.16
N VAL A 144 6.76 -19.40 -9.95
CA VAL A 144 7.57 -19.58 -8.74
C VAL A 144 8.67 -18.52 -8.67
N GLY A 145 9.37 -18.27 -9.78
CA GLY A 145 10.40 -17.23 -9.86
C GLY A 145 9.85 -15.84 -9.59
N LEU A 146 8.73 -15.48 -10.22
CA LEU A 146 8.07 -14.20 -9.98
C LEU A 146 7.56 -14.08 -8.54
N ALA A 147 6.94 -15.12 -7.98
CA ALA A 147 6.50 -15.12 -6.59
C ALA A 147 7.67 -14.98 -5.61
N ALA A 148 8.81 -15.62 -5.88
CA ALA A 148 10.03 -15.50 -5.08
C ALA A 148 10.58 -14.06 -5.11
N ILE A 149 10.71 -13.47 -6.30
CA ILE A 149 11.16 -12.07 -6.46
C ILE A 149 10.23 -11.12 -5.72
N LEU A 150 8.91 -11.27 -5.90
CA LEU A 150 7.92 -10.46 -5.22
C LEU A 150 7.96 -10.63 -3.69
N GLY A 151 8.13 -11.86 -3.21
CA GLY A 151 8.29 -12.16 -1.78
C GLY A 151 9.53 -11.48 -1.20
N ILE A 152 10.67 -11.56 -1.90
CA ILE A 152 11.91 -10.87 -1.51
C ILE A 152 11.68 -9.35 -1.48
N CYS A 153 11.08 -8.77 -2.53
CA CYS A 153 10.75 -7.35 -2.56
C CYS A 153 9.84 -6.95 -1.39
N TYR A 154 8.84 -7.76 -1.06
CA TYR A 154 7.94 -7.52 0.08
C TYR A 154 8.72 -7.48 1.39
N VAL A 155 9.54 -8.50 1.65
CA VAL A 155 10.36 -8.59 2.87
C VAL A 155 11.32 -7.42 2.98
N ILE A 156 12.02 -7.05 1.90
CA ILE A 156 12.91 -5.87 1.90
C ILE A 156 12.14 -4.61 2.26
N THR A 157 10.97 -4.39 1.66
CA THR A 157 10.14 -3.24 2.01
C THR A 157 9.61 -3.30 3.44
N ALA A 158 9.36 -4.50 3.97
CA ALA A 158 8.98 -4.73 5.36
C ALA A 158 10.05 -4.29 6.34
N VAL A 159 11.26 -4.79 6.12
CA VAL A 159 12.40 -4.50 6.98
C VAL A 159 12.72 -3.02 6.95
N LYS A 160 12.72 -2.40 5.76
CA LYS A 160 12.92 -0.95 5.64
C LYS A 160 11.87 -0.17 6.42
N ASP A 161 10.60 -0.46 6.20
CA ASP A 161 9.50 0.26 6.87
C ASP A 161 9.53 0.08 8.38
N MET A 162 9.83 -1.14 8.86
CA MET A 162 9.97 -1.42 10.29
C MET A 162 11.14 -0.64 10.88
N THR A 163 12.28 -0.61 10.18
CA THR A 163 13.46 0.15 10.59
C THR A 163 13.15 1.65 10.65
N ASP A 164 12.51 2.20 9.61
CA ASP A 164 12.10 3.60 9.56
C ASP A 164 11.06 3.93 10.64
N TYR A 165 10.18 2.98 10.98
CA TYR A 165 9.21 3.13 12.05
C TYR A 165 9.88 3.18 13.42
N LEU A 166 10.82 2.27 13.69
CA LEU A 166 11.57 2.20 14.94
C LEU A 166 12.50 3.41 15.14
N ARG A 167 13.01 4.00 14.04
CA ARG A 167 13.86 5.20 14.08
C ARG A 167 13.09 6.50 14.27
N LYS A 168 11.76 6.51 14.09
CA LYS A 168 10.97 7.76 14.23
C LYS A 168 10.80 8.09 15.71
N PRO A 169 11.31 9.25 16.18
CA PRO A 169 11.08 9.66 17.55
C PRO A 169 9.58 9.75 17.83
N VAL A 170 9.17 9.25 18.99
CA VAL A 170 7.84 9.54 19.53
C VAL A 170 7.91 10.98 19.99
N ILE A 171 7.22 11.89 19.30
CA ILE A 171 7.08 13.27 19.79
C ILE A 171 6.29 13.18 21.09
N ASP A 172 6.96 13.44 22.22
CA ASP A 172 6.35 13.42 23.55
C ASP A 172 5.37 14.59 23.73
N ALA A 173 4.62 14.56 24.83
CA ALA A 173 3.59 15.55 25.10
C ALA A 173 4.17 16.97 25.27
N GLU A 174 5.39 17.07 25.79
CA GLU A 174 6.07 18.34 26.09
C GLU A 174 6.52 19.03 24.80
N THR A 175 7.19 18.30 23.91
CA THR A 175 7.58 18.75 22.56
C THR A 175 6.35 19.14 21.71
N ARG A 176 5.20 18.47 21.90
CA ARG A 176 3.94 18.85 21.22
C ARG A 176 3.37 20.18 21.73
N LEU A 177 3.45 20.40 23.03
CA LEU A 177 3.03 21.66 23.66
C LEU A 177 3.96 22.81 23.25
N GLU A 178 5.27 22.56 23.18
CA GLU A 178 6.26 23.52 22.65
C GLU A 178 6.02 23.88 21.18
N MET A 179 5.54 22.93 20.37
CA MET A 179 5.10 23.19 18.99
C MET A 179 3.75 23.92 18.90
N GLY A 180 3.14 24.31 20.03
CA GLY A 180 1.87 25.05 20.07
C GLY A 180 0.63 24.19 19.79
N ILE A 181 0.74 22.86 19.88
CA ILE A 181 -0.36 21.93 19.62
C ILE A 181 -1.19 21.78 20.91
N LYS A 182 -2.45 22.22 20.90
CA LYS A 182 -3.33 22.18 22.08
C LYS A 182 -3.75 20.75 22.41
N SER A 183 -3.97 20.46 23.69
CA SER A 183 -4.40 19.14 24.19
C SER A 183 -5.72 18.65 23.55
N THR A 184 -6.55 19.57 23.05
CA THR A 184 -7.81 19.30 22.35
C THR A 184 -7.63 18.67 20.96
N ASP A 185 -6.46 18.80 20.36
CA ASP A 185 -6.12 18.18 19.06
C ASP A 185 -5.59 16.75 19.21
N VAL A 186 -5.50 16.26 20.46
CA VAL A 186 -4.90 14.99 20.81
C VAL A 186 -5.99 13.93 21.02
N ASP A 187 -5.88 12.83 20.28
CA ASP A 187 -6.79 11.68 20.32
C ASP A 187 -6.91 11.10 21.76
N PRO A 188 -8.11 10.70 22.24
CA PRO A 188 -8.32 10.16 23.59
C PRO A 188 -7.49 8.90 23.94
N LEU A 189 -6.91 8.21 22.95
CA LEU A 189 -6.01 7.07 23.15
C LEU A 189 -4.55 7.46 23.47
N SER A 190 -4.19 8.73 23.30
CA SER A 190 -2.83 9.23 23.55
C SER A 190 -2.32 9.08 24.99
N PRO A 191 -3.14 9.20 26.06
CA PRO A 191 -2.67 8.99 27.42
C PRO A 191 -2.32 7.53 27.71
N LEU A 192 -3.04 6.58 27.10
CA LEU A 192 -2.79 5.14 27.25
C LEU A 192 -1.49 4.69 26.56
N LEU A 193 -1.09 5.38 25.49
CA LEU A 193 0.20 5.16 24.82
C LEU A 193 1.36 5.80 25.59
N ALA A 194 1.14 6.94 26.24
CA ALA A 194 2.12 7.58 27.11
C ALA A 194 2.40 6.77 28.39
N ALA A 195 1.37 6.11 28.95
CA ALA A 195 1.49 5.26 30.13
C ALA A 195 2.30 3.96 29.93
N ARG A 196 2.60 3.58 28.67
CA ARG A 196 3.50 2.44 28.36
C ARG A 196 4.98 2.81 28.39
N HIS A 197 5.33 4.07 28.61
CA HIS A 197 6.72 4.48 28.72
C HIS A 197 7.28 4.12 30.11
N ILE A 198 8.26 3.21 30.15
CA ILE A 198 8.99 2.87 31.36
C ILE A 198 9.96 4.02 31.65
N PRO A 199 9.89 4.67 32.82
CA PRO A 199 10.82 5.74 33.17
C PRO A 199 12.26 5.18 33.26
N GLY A 200 13.22 5.73 32.51
CA GLY A 200 14.65 5.41 32.67
C GLY A 200 15.48 5.16 31.42
N GLN A 201 14.89 5.14 30.21
CA GLN A 201 15.68 5.07 28.97
C GLN A 201 16.05 6.50 28.53
N GLY A 202 17.26 6.93 28.91
CA GLY A 202 17.79 8.26 28.60
C GLY A 202 17.86 8.55 27.10
N TYR A 203 17.48 9.77 26.73
CA TYR A 203 17.54 10.29 25.37
C TYR A 203 18.98 10.36 24.86
N TYR A 204 19.28 9.70 23.72
CA TYR A 204 20.49 9.96 22.96
C TYR A 204 20.29 11.26 22.17
N ASN A 205 20.94 12.34 22.61
CA ASN A 205 20.95 13.64 21.97
C ASN A 205 22.25 13.81 21.15
N PRO A 206 22.23 13.73 19.81
CA PRO A 206 23.35 14.19 19.02
C PRO A 206 23.16 15.69 18.71
N GLN A 207 23.61 16.57 19.62
CA GLN A 207 23.96 17.93 19.23
C GLN A 207 25.36 17.92 18.57
N PRO A 208 25.55 18.55 17.41
CA PRO A 208 26.84 19.07 17.03
C PRO A 208 27.05 20.43 17.71
N LEU A 209 28.15 20.47 18.44
CA LEU A 209 28.69 21.55 19.25
C LEU A 209 28.75 22.93 18.55
N LEU A 210 28.40 23.95 19.36
CA LEU A 210 29.01 25.29 19.44
C LEU A 210 28.88 26.24 18.23
N GLN A 211 27.89 27.13 18.32
CA GLN A 211 28.09 28.54 18.01
C GLN A 211 29.12 29.11 19.00
N ALA A 212 30.23 29.65 18.50
CA ALA A 212 31.11 30.54 19.24
C ALA A 212 31.20 31.88 18.49
N SER A 213 30.55 32.88 19.09
CA SER A 213 30.86 34.32 19.09
C SER A 213 31.88 34.90 18.10
N SER A 214 31.46 35.95 17.38
CA SER A 214 32.26 37.09 16.88
C SER A 214 33.14 37.69 18.01
N PRO A 215 34.32 38.29 17.71
CA PRO A 215 34.37 39.64 17.11
C PRO A 215 35.56 39.95 16.19
N LEU A 216 35.30 40.72 15.12
CA LEU A 216 35.90 42.01 14.72
C LEU A 216 35.45 42.37 13.30
#